data_AF-A0A2N2G0A0-F1
#
_entry.id   AF-A0A2N2G0A0-F1
#
_cell.length_a   1.000
_cell.length_b   1.000
_cell.length_c   1.000
_cell.angle_alpha   90.00
_cell.angle_beta   90.00
_cell.angle_gamma   90.00
#
_symmetry.space_group_name_H-M   'P 1'
#
loop_
_entity.id
_entity.type
_entity.pdbx_description
1 polymer ?
#
loop_
_entity_poly.entity_id
_entity_poly.type
_entity_poly.pdbx_seq_one_letter_code
_entity_poly.pdbx_strand_id
1 'polypeptide(L)'
;METLYRTERDFLGEKKIEINKYYGIQTLRAKENFDITKTDISLFPTFIKSLAKVKKACALTNYELGDLSDQQRDAIIQACNEIIDGKFHDQFIVDPIQGGAGTSTNMNANEVIANRALEILGHPKSSYDIIHPNNHINMSQSTNDVYPT
;
A
#
# COMPACT_ATOMS: atom_id res chain seq x y z
N MET A 1 20.86 17.90 -4.43
CA MET A 1 19.78 18.23 -3.47
C MET A 1 19.83 17.20 -2.36
N GLU A 2 19.67 17.62 -1.12
CA GLU A 2 19.67 16.72 0.03
C GLU A 2 18.39 15.88 0.01
N THR A 3 18.53 14.56 0.08
CA THR A 3 17.38 13.65 0.12
C THR A 3 16.74 13.71 1.49
N LEU A 4 15.46 14.12 1.54
CA LEU A 4 14.69 14.15 2.79
C LEU A 4 14.06 12.78 3.06
N TYR A 5 14.04 12.39 4.34
CA TYR A 5 13.52 11.12 4.79
C TYR A 5 12.44 11.31 5.85
N ARG A 6 11.47 10.39 5.85
CA ARG A 6 10.57 10.15 6.98
C ARG A 6 10.99 8.86 7.68
N THR A 7 10.72 8.76 8.98
CA THR A 7 10.96 7.53 9.74
C THR A 7 9.63 6.82 9.95
N GLU A 8 9.56 5.55 9.57
CA GLU A 8 8.44 4.66 9.90
C GLU A 8 8.91 3.60 10.90
N ARG A 9 7.96 3.07 11.67
CA ARG A 9 8.20 2.01 12.66
C ARG A 9 7.23 0.86 12.45
N ASP A 10 7.76 -0.35 12.47
CA ASP A 10 7.00 -1.59 12.56
C ASP A 10 7.49 -2.43 13.74
N PHE A 11 7.05 -3.68 13.82
CA PHE A 11 7.43 -4.60 14.90
C PHE A 11 8.93 -4.93 14.94
N LEU A 12 9.65 -4.75 13.82
CA LEU A 12 11.10 -4.99 13.71
C LEU A 12 11.93 -3.74 14.01
N GLY A 13 11.28 -2.62 14.34
CA GLY A 13 11.93 -1.35 14.66
C GLY A 13 11.71 -0.31 13.57
N GLU A 14 12.66 0.63 13.45
CA GLU A 14 12.52 1.83 12.62
C GLU A 14 13.34 1.74 11.33
N LYS A 15 12.84 2.37 10.27
CA LYS A 15 13.58 2.61 9.02
C LYS A 15 13.28 3.99 8.44
N LYS A 16 14.28 4.54 7.76
CA LYS A 16 14.15 5.78 6.98
C LYS A 16 13.67 5.46 5.57
N ILE A 17 12.69 6.22 5.11
CA ILE A 17 12.11 6.12 3.77
C ILE A 17 12.14 7.51 3.14
N GLU A 18 12.52 7.62 1.87
CA GLU A 18 12.51 8.91 1.18
C GLU A 18 11.10 9.53 1.21
N ILE A 19 11.02 10.85 1.47
CA ILE A 19 9.76 11.54 1.76
C ILE A 19 8.76 11.49 0.59
N ASN A 20 9.24 11.31 -0.64
CA ASN A 20 8.43 11.28 -1.85
C ASN A 20 7.86 9.89 -2.19
N LYS A 21 8.30 8.82 -1.52
CA LYS A 21 7.86 7.44 -1.81
C LYS A 21 6.54 7.12 -1.12
N TYR A 22 5.66 6.39 -1.81
CA TYR A 22 4.35 5.99 -1.27
C TYR A 22 4.37 4.64 -0.56
N TYR A 23 5.30 3.76 -0.92
CA TYR A 23 5.50 2.52 -0.15
C TYR A 23 6.02 2.84 1.26
N GLY A 24 5.74 1.93 2.20
CA GLY A 24 6.10 2.07 3.61
C GLY A 24 7.20 1.10 4.02
N ILE A 25 7.34 0.95 5.34
CA ILE A 25 8.43 0.20 5.95
C ILE A 25 8.42 -1.30 5.58
N GLN A 26 7.25 -1.93 5.50
CA GLN A 26 7.19 -3.37 5.21
C GLN A 26 7.58 -3.66 3.77
N THR A 27 7.19 -2.80 2.84
CA THR A 27 7.64 -2.88 1.45
C THR A 27 9.15 -2.67 1.33
N LEU A 28 9.71 -1.67 2.03
CA LEU A 28 11.15 -1.43 2.01
C LEU A 28 11.92 -2.65 2.53
N ARG A 29 11.47 -3.25 3.64
CA ARG A 29 12.05 -4.50 4.15
C ARG A 29 11.92 -5.64 3.16
N ALA A 30 10.77 -5.77 2.49
CA ALA A 30 10.58 -6.81 1.49
C ALA A 30 11.56 -6.66 0.31
N LYS A 31 11.77 -5.43 -0.17
CA LYS A 31 12.77 -5.16 -1.22
C LYS A 31 14.18 -5.53 -0.78
N GLU A 32 14.55 -5.25 0.47
CA GLU A 32 15.86 -5.62 1.01
C GLU A 32 16.01 -7.13 1.21
N ASN A 33 14.93 -7.81 1.61
CA ASN A 33 14.92 -9.27 1.83
C ASN A 33 14.90 -10.07 0.53
N PHE A 34 14.25 -9.54 -0.51
CA PHE A 34 14.00 -10.21 -1.79
C PHE A 34 14.48 -9.31 -2.92
N ASP A 35 15.74 -9.48 -3.31
CA ASP A 35 16.36 -8.78 -4.45
C ASP A 35 17.04 -9.80 -5.37
N ILE A 36 16.22 -10.75 -5.86
CA ILE A 36 16.63 -11.99 -6.54
C ILE A 36 16.75 -11.76 -8.05
N THR A 37 15.67 -11.27 -8.65
CA THR A 37 15.55 -11.07 -10.11
C THR A 37 15.99 -9.68 -10.55
N LYS A 38 16.21 -8.76 -9.61
CA LYS A 38 16.44 -7.33 -9.85
C LYS A 38 15.30 -6.67 -10.64
N THR A 39 14.11 -7.27 -10.57
CA THR A 39 12.89 -6.82 -11.23
C THR A 39 11.83 -6.54 -10.17
N ASP A 40 10.91 -5.62 -10.47
CA ASP A 40 9.85 -5.22 -9.55
C ASP A 40 8.47 -5.62 -10.08
N ILE A 41 7.51 -5.79 -9.17
CA ILE A 41 6.10 -6.05 -9.51
C ILE A 41 5.49 -4.93 -10.36
N SER A 42 6.09 -3.72 -10.38
CA SER A 42 5.74 -2.62 -11.28
C SER A 42 5.67 -3.02 -12.78
N LEU A 43 6.39 -4.07 -13.20
CA LEU A 43 6.31 -4.60 -14.57
C LEU A 43 5.03 -5.40 -14.88
N PHE A 44 4.19 -5.67 -13.87
CA PHE A 44 2.96 -6.46 -13.97
C PHE A 44 1.73 -5.58 -13.68
N PRO A 45 1.41 -4.60 -14.55
CA PRO A 45 0.38 -3.59 -14.27
C PRO A 45 -1.00 -4.20 -14.08
N THR A 46 -1.33 -5.29 -14.79
CA THR A 46 -2.61 -6.00 -14.62
C THR A 46 -2.78 -6.51 -13.19
N PHE A 47 -1.69 -6.98 -12.57
CA PHE A 47 -1.74 -7.51 -11.22
C PHE A 47 -1.93 -6.40 -10.18
N ILE A 48 -1.18 -5.31 -10.30
CA ILE A 48 -1.33 -4.10 -9.46
C ILE A 48 -2.75 -3.54 -9.55
N LYS A 49 -3.30 -3.43 -10.77
CA LYS A 49 -4.67 -2.96 -10.98
C LYS A 49 -5.71 -3.89 -10.35
N SER A 50 -5.45 -5.20 -10.34
CA SER A 50 -6.36 -6.19 -9.74
C SER A 50 -6.37 -6.07 -8.22
N LEU A 51 -5.19 -5.97 -7.58
CA LEU A 51 -5.10 -5.71 -6.15
C LEU A 51 -5.80 -4.40 -5.76
N ALA A 52 -5.61 -3.33 -6.52
CA ALA A 52 -6.30 -2.05 -6.25
C ALA A 52 -7.84 -2.17 -6.39
N LYS A 53 -8.35 -2.99 -7.32
CA LYS A 53 -9.79 -3.28 -7.42
C LYS A 53 -10.30 -4.05 -6.20
N VAL A 54 -9.56 -5.04 -5.71
CA VAL A 54 -9.90 -5.80 -4.50
C VAL A 54 -9.95 -4.85 -3.30
N LYS A 55 -8.92 -4.01 -3.11
CA LYS A 55 -8.87 -3.01 -2.02
C LYS A 55 -10.02 -2.01 -2.09
N LYS A 56 -10.37 -1.55 -3.29
CA LYS A 56 -11.53 -0.68 -3.51
C LYS A 56 -12.84 -1.37 -3.11
N ALA A 57 -13.03 -2.63 -3.50
CA ALA A 57 -14.22 -3.40 -3.16
C ALA A 57 -14.35 -3.57 -1.64
N CYS A 58 -13.27 -3.95 -0.96
CA CYS A 58 -13.27 -4.09 0.49
C CYS A 58 -13.53 -2.75 1.20
N ALA A 59 -12.96 -1.64 0.73
CA ALA A 59 -13.20 -0.31 1.31
C ALA A 59 -14.68 0.12 1.16
N LEU A 60 -15.31 -0.17 0.02
CA LEU A 60 -16.75 0.06 -0.16
C LEU A 60 -17.58 -0.78 0.81
N THR A 61 -17.31 -2.07 0.93
CA THR A 61 -18.03 -2.96 1.85
C THR A 61 -17.83 -2.56 3.32
N ASN A 62 -16.61 -2.26 3.75
CA ASN A 62 -16.36 -1.83 5.14
C ASN A 62 -17.03 -0.48 5.45
N TYR A 63 -17.14 0.41 4.47
CA TYR A 63 -17.96 1.62 4.64
C TYR A 63 -19.46 1.31 4.79
N GLU A 64 -20.01 0.41 3.97
CA GLU A 64 -21.41 -0.02 4.08
C GLU A 64 -21.72 -0.67 5.44
N LEU A 65 -20.74 -1.32 6.06
CA LEU A 65 -20.83 -1.91 7.40
C LEU A 65 -20.63 -0.89 8.54
N GLY A 66 -20.25 0.36 8.22
CA GLY A 66 -20.05 1.42 9.19
C GLY A 66 -18.66 1.49 9.82
N ASP A 67 -17.68 0.74 9.28
CA ASP A 67 -16.32 0.67 9.82
C ASP A 67 -15.38 1.75 9.26
N LEU A 68 -15.80 2.49 8.22
CA LEU A 68 -15.07 3.62 7.64
C LEU A 68 -15.92 4.89 7.63
N SER A 69 -15.29 6.04 7.87
CA SER A 69 -15.93 7.34 7.65
C SER A 69 -16.06 7.67 6.16
N ASP A 70 -16.94 8.61 5.80
CA ASP A 70 -17.06 9.11 4.42
C ASP A 70 -15.72 9.62 3.87
N GLN A 71 -14.97 10.39 4.68
CA GLN A 71 -13.67 10.94 4.28
C GLN A 71 -12.65 9.84 4.00
N GLN A 72 -12.57 8.82 4.86
CA GLN A 72 -11.67 7.69 4.64
C GLN A 72 -12.08 6.89 3.40
N ARG A 73 -13.38 6.56 3.26
CA ARG A 73 -13.91 5.87 2.08
C ARG A 73 -13.52 6.60 0.80
N ASP A 74 -13.83 7.90 0.70
CA ASP A 74 -13.63 8.66 -0.53
C ASP A 74 -12.15 8.75 -0.91
N ALA A 75 -11.28 9.01 0.07
CA ALA A 75 -9.84 9.07 -0.16
C ALA A 75 -9.26 7.71 -0.59
N ILE A 76 -9.69 6.61 0.04
CA ILE A 76 -9.23 5.25 -0.31
C ILE A 76 -9.72 4.87 -1.71
N ILE A 77 -10.99 5.14 -2.05
CA ILE A 77 -11.54 4.86 -3.37
C ILE A 77 -10.81 5.68 -4.44
N GLN A 78 -10.55 6.96 -4.20
CA GLN A 78 -9.80 7.80 -5.13
C GLN A 78 -8.37 7.26 -5.32
N ALA A 79 -7.66 6.92 -4.25
CA ALA A 79 -6.33 6.33 -4.34
C ALA A 79 -6.33 5.03 -5.15
N CYS A 80 -7.32 4.15 -4.93
CA CYS A 80 -7.46 2.91 -5.70
C CYS A 80 -7.74 3.20 -7.19
N ASN A 81 -8.63 4.15 -7.51
CA ASN A 81 -8.93 4.51 -8.90
C ASN A 81 -7.68 5.04 -9.62
N GLU A 82 -6.88 5.89 -8.97
CA GLU A 82 -5.64 6.39 -9.55
C GLU A 82 -4.64 5.27 -9.88
N ILE A 83 -4.53 4.24 -9.02
CA ILE A 83 -3.71 3.05 -9.29
C ILE A 83 -4.30 2.21 -10.43
N ILE A 84 -5.63 2.05 -10.48
CA ILE A 84 -6.33 1.34 -11.57
C ILE A 84 -6.06 2.05 -12.92
N ASP A 85 -6.01 3.38 -12.91
CA ASP A 85 -5.72 4.24 -14.06
C ASP A 85 -4.23 4.24 -14.47
N GLY A 86 -3.37 3.55 -13.71
CA GLY A 86 -1.95 3.37 -14.05
C GLY A 86 -1.00 4.31 -13.32
N LYS A 87 -1.48 5.14 -12.38
CA LYS A 87 -0.60 5.99 -11.55
C LYS A 87 0.04 5.17 -10.44
N PHE A 88 1.22 5.61 -9.97
CA PHE A 88 1.95 5.04 -8.84
C PHE A 88 2.41 3.58 -8.99
N HIS A 89 2.41 3.01 -10.21
CA HIS A 89 2.87 1.62 -10.43
C HIS A 89 4.36 1.47 -10.11
N ASP A 90 5.14 2.54 -10.27
CA ASP A 90 6.55 2.64 -9.88
C ASP A 90 6.78 2.54 -8.36
N GLN A 91 5.72 2.61 -7.54
CA GLN A 91 5.77 2.45 -6.09
C GLN A 91 5.61 0.99 -5.65
N PHE A 92 5.40 0.07 -6.58
CA PHE A 92 5.32 -1.37 -6.34
C PHE A 92 6.68 -2.01 -6.59
N ILE A 93 7.53 -1.97 -5.57
CA ILE A 93 8.97 -2.24 -5.69
C ILE A 93 9.39 -3.65 -5.23
N VAL A 94 8.45 -4.49 -4.79
CA VAL A 94 8.77 -5.84 -4.33
C VAL A 94 9.14 -6.73 -5.52
N ASP A 95 10.13 -7.60 -5.34
CA ASP A 95 10.52 -8.60 -6.34
C ASP A 95 9.38 -9.62 -6.56
N PRO A 96 9.07 -10.00 -7.81
CA PRO A 96 8.09 -11.05 -8.10
C PRO A 96 8.42 -12.39 -7.42
N ILE A 97 9.71 -12.70 -7.21
CA ILE A 97 10.16 -13.86 -6.44
C ILE A 97 10.35 -13.43 -4.98
N GLN A 98 9.26 -13.43 -4.22
CA GLN A 98 9.23 -13.11 -2.79
C GLN A 98 8.82 -14.31 -1.94
N GLY A 99 9.30 -14.33 -0.69
CA GLY A 99 8.76 -15.23 0.34
C GLY A 99 7.40 -14.76 0.87
N GLY A 100 6.75 -15.56 1.72
CA GLY A 100 5.56 -15.13 2.47
C GLY A 100 4.24 -15.12 1.69
N ALA A 101 4.15 -15.89 0.59
CA ALA A 101 2.92 -16.16 -0.15
C ALA A 101 2.15 -14.89 -0.61
N GLY A 102 2.87 -13.83 -0.99
CA GLY A 102 2.29 -12.58 -1.47
C GLY A 102 2.06 -11.51 -0.40
N THR A 103 2.46 -11.76 0.85
CA THR A 103 2.26 -10.81 1.96
C THR A 103 2.96 -9.48 1.70
N SER A 104 4.16 -9.52 1.13
CA SER A 104 4.89 -8.30 0.80
C SER A 104 4.19 -7.49 -0.29
N THR A 105 3.63 -8.13 -1.31
CA THR A 105 2.84 -7.42 -2.34
C THR A 105 1.54 -6.84 -1.76
N ASN A 106 0.82 -7.60 -0.93
CA ASN A 106 -0.40 -7.12 -0.28
C ASN A 106 -0.10 -5.90 0.60
N MET A 107 0.98 -5.95 1.39
CA MET A 107 1.43 -4.81 2.19
C MET A 107 1.92 -3.64 1.35
N ASN A 108 2.55 -3.90 0.20
CA ASN A 108 2.92 -2.83 -0.74
C ASN A 108 1.68 -2.10 -1.26
N ALA A 109 0.61 -2.81 -1.62
CA ALA A 109 -0.65 -2.19 -1.99
C ALA A 109 -1.24 -1.39 -0.82
N ASN A 110 -1.26 -1.98 0.38
CA ASN A 110 -1.80 -1.34 1.58
C ASN A 110 -1.09 -0.01 1.90
N GLU A 111 0.25 0.00 1.88
CA GLU A 111 1.06 1.17 2.20
C GLU A 111 0.93 2.26 1.13
N VAL A 112 0.97 1.89 -0.16
CA VAL A 112 0.83 2.86 -1.26
C VAL A 112 -0.55 3.51 -1.24
N ILE A 113 -1.61 2.72 -1.07
CA ILE A 113 -2.99 3.22 -1.00
C ILE A 113 -3.17 4.11 0.25
N ALA A 114 -2.67 3.68 1.41
CA ALA A 114 -2.78 4.46 2.65
C ALA A 114 -2.11 5.83 2.50
N ASN A 115 -0.86 5.87 2.04
CA ASN A 115 -0.12 7.12 1.88
C ASN A 115 -0.72 8.01 0.78
N ARG A 116 -1.29 7.43 -0.27
CA ARG A 116 -1.97 8.23 -1.28
C ARG A 116 -3.29 8.80 -0.78
N ALA A 117 -4.07 8.03 -0.03
CA ALA A 117 -5.29 8.50 0.61
C ALA A 117 -5.01 9.61 1.65
N LEU A 118 -3.93 9.50 2.43
CA LEU A 118 -3.49 10.57 3.35
C LEU A 118 -3.19 11.87 2.60
N GLU A 119 -2.47 11.79 1.48
CA GLU A 119 -2.15 12.96 0.67
C GLU A 119 -3.39 13.60 0.03
N ILE A 120 -4.38 12.80 -0.38
CA ILE A 120 -5.69 13.30 -0.85
C ILE A 120 -6.41 14.08 0.24
N LEU A 121 -6.30 13.63 1.50
CA LEU A 121 -6.83 14.33 2.67
C LEU A 121 -5.96 15.51 3.15
N GLY A 122 -4.84 15.79 2.49
CA GLY A 122 -3.93 16.88 2.87
C GLY A 122 -3.01 16.56 4.05
N HIS A 123 -2.88 15.28 4.43
CA HIS A 123 -2.00 14.83 5.49
C HIS A 123 -0.66 14.33 4.94
N PRO A 124 0.43 14.43 5.73
CA PRO A 124 1.72 13.86 5.34
C PRO A 124 1.65 12.32 5.28
N LYS A 125 2.52 11.74 4.47
CA LYS A 125 2.73 10.29 4.43
C LYS A 125 3.14 9.80 5.83
N SER A 126 2.71 8.59 6.19
CA SER A 126 2.88 7.97 7.51
C SER A 126 2.04 8.54 8.67
N SER A 127 1.08 9.43 8.41
CA SER A 127 0.01 9.77 9.38
C SER A 127 -0.99 8.62 9.58
N TYR A 128 -0.49 7.48 10.04
CA TYR A 128 -1.22 6.23 10.14
C TYR A 128 -2.27 6.19 11.26
N ASP A 129 -2.35 7.25 12.08
CA ASP A 129 -3.45 7.53 12.98
C ASP A 129 -4.75 7.88 12.24
N ILE A 130 -4.67 8.34 10.98
CA ILE A 130 -5.82 8.76 10.16
C ILE A 130 -6.22 7.67 9.17
N ILE A 131 -5.26 7.17 8.38
CA ILE A 131 -5.42 6.03 7.47
C ILE A 131 -4.24 5.10 7.66
N HIS A 132 -4.54 3.87 8.07
CA HIS A 132 -3.55 2.89 8.50
C HIS A 132 -3.53 1.75 7.48
N PRO A 133 -2.34 1.31 7.00
CA PRO A 133 -2.23 0.21 6.03
C PRO A 133 -2.98 -1.06 6.50
N ASN A 134 -2.78 -1.47 7.75
CA ASN A 134 -3.50 -2.62 8.34
C ASN A 134 -4.95 -2.31 8.73
N ASN A 135 -5.18 -1.32 9.60
CA ASN A 135 -6.49 -1.14 10.22
C ASN A 135 -7.55 -0.54 9.29
N HIS A 136 -7.16 0.11 8.21
CA HIS A 136 -8.09 0.75 7.28
C HIS A 136 -8.03 0.11 5.89
N ILE A 137 -6.83 -0.03 5.29
CA ILE A 137 -6.72 -0.58 3.92
C ILE A 137 -6.87 -2.10 3.89
N ASN A 138 -6.32 -2.80 4.88
CA ASN A 138 -6.40 -4.25 5.02
C ASN A 138 -7.47 -4.70 6.03
N MET A 139 -8.42 -3.83 6.37
CA MET A 139 -9.51 -4.16 7.27
C MET A 139 -10.34 -5.31 6.70
N SER A 140 -10.66 -6.30 7.55
CA SER A 140 -11.46 -7.49 7.20
C SER A 140 -10.84 -8.38 6.11
N GLN A 141 -9.53 -8.28 5.91
CA GLN A 141 -8.80 -8.98 4.84
C GLN A 141 -7.56 -9.67 5.38
N SER A 142 -7.10 -10.69 4.68
CA SER A 142 -5.78 -11.30 4.83
C SER A 142 -5.00 -11.22 3.51
N THR A 143 -3.77 -11.70 3.49
CA THR A 143 -3.08 -11.95 2.22
C THR A 143 -3.69 -13.17 1.51
N ASN A 144 -4.12 -14.17 2.28
CA ASN A 144 -4.49 -15.49 1.76
C ASN A 144 -5.81 -15.50 0.97
N ASP A 145 -6.61 -14.45 1.07
CA ASP A 145 -7.83 -14.18 0.32
C ASP A 145 -7.59 -13.06 -0.71
N VAL A 146 -6.94 -11.95 -0.34
CA VAL A 146 -6.72 -10.80 -1.24
C VAL A 146 -5.77 -11.14 -2.39
N TYR A 147 -4.64 -11.79 -2.10
CA TYR A 147 -3.60 -12.06 -3.11
C TYR A 147 -4.04 -13.03 -4.21
N PRO A 148 -4.79 -14.12 -3.92
CA PRO A 148 -5.27 -15.02 -4.98
C PRO A 148 -6.57 -14.59 -5.68
N THR A 149 -7.26 -13.54 -5.22
CA THR A 149 -8.49 -13.01 -5.86
C THR A 149 -8.15 -12.14 -7.08
#